data_AF-A0A5J9SET4-F1
#
_entry.id   AF-A0A5J9SET4-F1
#
_cell.length_a   1.000
_cell.length_b   1.000
_cell.length_c   1.000
_cell.angle_alpha   90.00
_cell.angle_beta   90.00
_cell.angle_gamma   90.00
#
_symmetry.space_group_name_H-M   'P 1'
#
loop_
_entity.id
_entity.type
_entity.pdbx_description
1 polymer ?
#
loop_
_entity_poly.entity_id
_entity_poly.type
_entity_poly.pdbx_seq_one_letter_code
_entity_poly.pdbx_strand_id
1 'polypeptide(L)' 'MTTLLVLGAVFIFATTTFLASPASDDLVNQTGQLTVFWGQHKDEGSLREACDTGVYTMVIMSFLDVYGSG' A
#
# COMPACT_ATOMS: atom_id res chain seq x y z
N MET A 1 17.77 20.34 39.53
CA MET A 1 16.48 19.60 39.49
C MET A 1 15.62 20.05 38.31
N THR A 2 15.38 21.35 38.14
CA THR A 2 14.54 21.93 37.08
C THR A 2 15.12 21.78 35.67
N THR A 3 16.42 22.00 35.48
CA THR A 3 17.10 21.84 34.18
C THR A 3 17.09 20.40 33.65
N LEU A 4 17.28 19.41 34.52
CA LEU A 4 17.25 17.99 34.15
C LEU A 4 15.84 17.56 33.70
N LEU A 5 14.81 18.12 34.34
CA LEU A 5 13.41 17.86 34.03
C LEU A 5 13.01 18.48 32.67
N VAL A 6 13.55 19.66 32.34
CA VAL A 6 13.36 20.30 31.03
C VAL A 6 14.04 19.50 29.91
N LEU A 7 15.28 19.04 30.11
CA LEU A 7 15.97 18.20 29.12
C LEU A 7 15.24 16.88 28.87
N GLY A 8 14.74 16.22 29.91
CA GLY A 8 13.94 15.01 29.78
C GLY A 8 12.67 15.22 28.96
N ALA A 9 11.95 16.32 29.20
CA ALA A 9 10.75 16.67 28.44
C ALA A 9 11.04 16.92 26.95
N VAL A 10 12.16 17.59 26.64
CA VAL A 10 12.58 17.88 25.25
C VAL A 10 12.95 16.60 24.49
N PHE A 11 13.67 15.68 25.14
CA PHE A 11 14.00 14.38 24.53
C PHE A 11 12.76 13.55 24.23
N ILE A 12 11.81 13.49 25.17
CA ILE A 12 10.54 12.78 24.96
C ILE A 12 9.78 13.40 23.79
N PHE A 13 9.64 14.72 23.75
CA PHE A 13 8.94 15.42 22.68
C PHE A 13 9.60 15.17 21.31
N ALA A 14 10.93 15.23 21.23
CA ALA A 14 11.69 14.97 20.00
C ALA A 14 11.56 13.52 19.51
N THR A 15 11.50 12.54 20.43
CA THR A 15 11.28 11.13 20.05
C THR A 15 9.86 10.86 19.58
N THR A 16 8.87 11.52 20.17
CA THR A 16 7.46 11.35 19.78
C THR A 16 7.13 11.96 18.43
N THR A 17 7.77 13.07 18.05
CA THR A 17 7.58 13.71 16.74
C THR A 17 8.29 12.97 15.61
N PHE A 18 9.40 12.28 15.89
CA PHE A 18 10.16 11.52 14.88
C PHE A 18 9.48 10.20 14.49
N LEU A 19 8.76 9.57 15.42
CA LEU A 19 8.00 8.33 15.16
C LEU A 19 6.60 8.60 14.57
N ALA A 20 6.09 9.82 14.70
CA ALA A 20 4.89 10.27 14.01
C ALA A 20 5.25 10.71 12.58
N SER A 21 5.80 9.79 11.78
CA SER A 21 5.66 9.93 10.33
C SER A 21 4.16 9.83 10.03
N PRO A 22 3.50 10.83 9.41
CA PRO A 22 2.19 10.58 8.86
C PRO A 22 2.39 9.47 7.83
N ALA A 23 1.95 8.25 8.18
CA ALA A 23 1.86 7.18 7.21
C ALA A 23 1.06 7.75 6.03
N SER A 24 1.60 7.51 4.86
CA SER A 24 1.28 8.09 3.56
C SER A 24 -0.20 8.00 3.17
N ASP A 25 -1.10 8.77 3.78
CA ASP A 25 -2.46 8.97 3.27
C ASP A 25 -2.42 9.60 1.86
N ASP A 26 -1.32 10.28 1.53
CA ASP A 26 -1.11 10.92 0.23
C ASP A 26 -0.53 9.98 -0.85
N LEU A 27 -0.06 8.77 -0.51
CA LEU A 27 0.34 7.79 -1.53
C LEU A 27 -0.87 7.11 -2.17
N VAL A 28 -1.97 6.99 -1.42
CA VAL A 28 -3.26 6.51 -1.95
C VAL A 28 -3.77 7.42 -3.06
N ASN A 29 -3.49 8.73 -2.96
CA ASN A 29 -4.00 9.73 -3.90
C ASN A 29 -3.00 10.12 -5.02
N GLN A 30 -1.73 9.70 -4.93
CA GLN A 30 -0.72 9.96 -5.97
C GLN A 30 -0.51 8.80 -6.95
N THR A 31 -1.14 7.64 -6.72
CA THR A 31 -1.00 6.48 -7.62
C THR A 31 -2.16 6.46 -8.61
N GLY A 32 -2.15 7.39 -9.57
CA GLY A 32 -3.29 7.67 -10.44
C GLY A 32 -3.89 6.48 -11.20
N GLN A 33 -3.17 5.37 -11.34
CA GLN A 33 -3.67 4.09 -11.86
C GLN A 33 -2.87 2.94 -11.24
N LEU A 34 -3.54 1.95 -10.66
CA LEU A 34 -2.93 0.74 -10.12
C LEU A 34 -3.47 -0.48 -10.85
N THR A 35 -2.58 -1.23 -11.51
CA THR A 35 -2.92 -2.39 -12.33
C THR A 35 -2.39 -3.66 -11.70
N VAL A 36 -3.19 -4.73 -11.71
CA VAL A 36 -2.81 -6.05 -11.20
C VAL A 36 -3.02 -7.13 -12.26
N PHE A 37 -2.16 -8.15 -12.25
CA PHE A 37 -2.38 -9.38 -13.01
C PHE A 37 -3.16 -10.39 -12.15
N TRP A 38 -4.18 -11.02 -12.73
CA TRP A 38 -5.02 -12.00 -12.06
C TRP A 38 -5.10 -13.29 -12.88
N GLY A 39 -5.11 -14.44 -12.20
CA GLY A 39 -5.40 -15.75 -12.80
C GLY A 39 -4.24 -16.75 -12.83
N GLN A 40 -3.14 -16.50 -12.11
CA GLN A 40 -1.98 -17.40 -12.10
C GLN A 40 -1.97 -18.38 -10.91
N HIS A 41 -2.60 -18.00 -9.81
CA HIS A 41 -2.67 -18.76 -8.57
C HIS A 41 -4.13 -18.98 -8.15
N LYS A 42 -4.38 -20.12 -7.48
CA LYS A 42 -5.74 -20.54 -7.10
C LYS A 42 -6.28 -19.79 -5.87
N ASP A 43 -5.40 -19.17 -5.11
CA ASP A 43 -5.66 -18.50 -3.84
C ASP A 43 -5.71 -16.97 -3.94
N GLU A 44 -5.72 -16.42 -5.17
CA GLU A 44 -5.88 -14.98 -5.44
C GLU A 44 -7.29 -14.46 -5.13
N GLY A 45 -8.24 -15.36 -4.85
CA GLY A 45 -9.66 -15.05 -4.81
C GLY A 45 -10.27 -14.94 -6.21
N SER A 46 -11.55 -14.62 -6.26
CA SER A 46 -12.28 -14.42 -7.50
C SER A 46 -11.91 -13.10 -8.17
N LEU A 47 -12.04 -13.06 -9.50
CA LEU A 47 -11.89 -11.81 -10.27
C LEU A 47 -12.82 -10.71 -9.74
N ARG A 48 -14.02 -11.08 -9.27
CA ARG A 48 -14.97 -10.14 -8.67
C ARG A 48 -14.43 -9.52 -7.38
N GLU A 49 -13.87 -10.32 -6.49
CA GLU A 49 -13.24 -9.81 -5.26
C GLU A 49 -12.08 -8.86 -5.58
N ALA A 50 -11.26 -9.17 -6.60
CA ALA A 50 -10.21 -8.27 -7.06
C ALA A 50 -10.75 -6.91 -7.53
N CYS A 51 -11.79 -6.90 -8.38
CA CYS A 51 -12.44 -5.67 -8.84
C CYS A 51 -13.12 -4.89 -7.70
N ASP A 52 -13.74 -5.60 -6.76
CA ASP A 52 -14.50 -4.99 -5.66
C ASP A 52 -13.58 -4.44 -4.54
N THR A 53 -12.26 -4.67 -4.59
CA THR A 53 -11.30 -4.05 -3.65
C THR A 53 -11.31 -2.52 -3.70
N GLY A 54 -11.66 -1.94 -4.85
CA GLY A 54 -11.57 -0.49 -5.09
C GLY A 54 -10.13 0.04 -5.17
N VAL A 55 -9.13 -0.85 -5.10
CA VAL A 55 -7.69 -0.50 -5.12
C VAL A 55 -7.15 -0.48 -6.56
N TYR A 56 -7.65 -1.36 -7.42
CA TYR A 56 -7.16 -1.51 -8.79
C TYR A 56 -8.01 -0.72 -9.78
N THR A 57 -7.37 0.10 -10.59
CA THR A 57 -8.00 0.77 -11.74
C THR A 57 -8.07 -0.14 -12.96
N MET A 58 -7.25 -1.20 -13.01
CA MET A 58 -7.24 -2.18 -14.07
C MET A 58 -6.84 -3.57 -13.53
N VAL A 59 -7.51 -4.60 -14.01
CA VAL A 59 -7.18 -6.01 -13.74
C VAL A 59 -6.92 -6.70 -15.07
N ILE A 60 -5.73 -7.24 -15.25
CA ILE A 60 -5.33 -7.96 -16.46
C ILE A 60 -5.42 -9.46 -16.19
N MET A 61 -6.31 -10.16 -16.91
CA MET A 61 -6.37 -11.62 -16.88
C MET A 61 -5.11 -12.19 -17.53
N SER A 62 -4.33 -12.94 -16.75
CA SER A 62 -3.07 -13.55 -17.16
C SER A 62 -3.09 -15.07 -16.95
N PHE A 63 -2.72 -15.88 -17.94
CA PHE A 63 -2.29 -15.50 -19.28
C PHE A 63 -2.82 -16.46 -20.34
N LEU A 64 -2.97 -15.94 -21.56
CA LEU A 64 -3.08 -16.76 -22.75
C LEU A 64 -1.65 -17.22 -23.10
N ASP A 65 -1.34 -18.48 -22.80
CA ASP A 65 0.01 -19.03 -22.85
C ASP A 65 0.42 -19.57 -24.23
N VAL A 66 -0.52 -20.21 -24.91
CA VAL A 66 -0.36 -20.79 -26.24
C VAL A 66 -1.43 -20.20 -27.15
N TYR A 67 -0.99 -19.65 -28.27
CA TYR A 67 -1.88 -19.15 -29.32
C TYR A 67 -1.25 -19.39 -30.70
N GLY A 68 -2.10 -19.39 -31.74
CA GLY A 68 -1.69 -19.75 -33.10
C GLY A 68 -1.68 -21.26 -33.34
N SER A 69 -1.09 -21.69 -34.47
CA SER A 69 -1.04 -23.05 -35.06
C SER A 69 -2.04 -23.42 -36.15
N GLY A 70 -3.08 -22.60 -36.39
CA GLY A 70 -3.94 -22.72 -37.58
C GLY A 70 -4.92 -23.88 -37.52
#